data_AF-A0A6G9RJE7-F1
#
_entry.id   AF-A0A6G9RJE7-F1
#
_cell.length_a   1.000
_cell.length_b   1.000
_cell.length_c   1.000
_cell.angle_alpha   90.00
_cell.angle_beta   90.00
_cell.angle_gamma   90.00
#
_symmetry.space_group_name_H-M   'P 1'
#
loop_
_entity.id
_entity.type
_entity.pdbx_description
1 polymer ?
#
loop_
_entity_poly.entity_id
_entity_poly.type
_entity_poly.pdbx_seq_one_letter_code
_entity_poly.pdbx_strand_id
1 'polypeptide(L)'
;MDGTTLMPLIGIPVVVIGFALRFNPLLVVVVAGLATGLLVGMDFGMLLETFGEKFVNSRSLATFILILPVIGLLEYYGLKERAQAWVAKIASATSARILMLYFVAREGTAALGLMSLGGHAQTVRPLLAPMAEGAALNEYGELPQHIRDKIKAHAAACDNIAVFFGEDIFIAFGAVLLIDAFLKENGISGIEPLHIGLWAIPTAISALIIHMIRLLRLDASIRRDVMAWRNAQGTKAVTP
;
A
#
# COMPACT_ATOMS: atom_id res chain seq x y z
N MET A 1 1.37 -35.21 -25.90
CA MET A 1 1.35 -33.75 -26.05
C MET A 1 2.56 -33.39 -26.88
N ASP A 2 2.37 -33.02 -28.13
CA ASP A 2 3.46 -32.74 -29.06
C ASP A 2 4.26 -31.53 -28.57
N GLY A 3 5.60 -31.60 -28.64
CA GLY A 3 6.48 -30.54 -28.15
C GLY A 3 6.21 -29.17 -28.78
N THR A 4 5.58 -29.13 -29.96
CA THR A 4 5.11 -27.93 -30.65
C THR A 4 3.98 -27.20 -29.91
N THR A 5 3.13 -27.90 -29.17
CA THR A 5 2.07 -27.29 -28.34
C THR A 5 2.58 -26.66 -27.05
N LEU A 6 3.80 -27.01 -26.62
CA LEU A 6 4.41 -26.52 -25.38
C LEU A 6 5.36 -25.33 -25.61
N MET A 7 5.81 -25.08 -26.83
CA MET A 7 6.69 -23.95 -27.18
C MET A 7 6.16 -22.58 -26.74
N PRO A 8 4.85 -22.27 -26.85
CA PRO A 8 4.31 -21.00 -26.37
C PRO A 8 4.41 -20.81 -24.83
N LEU A 9 4.60 -21.90 -24.08
CA LEU A 9 4.62 -21.87 -22.61
C LEU A 9 6.02 -21.63 -22.04
N ILE A 10 7.06 -21.57 -22.87
CA ILE A 10 8.46 -21.39 -22.45
C ILE A 10 8.69 -20.09 -21.67
N GLY A 11 7.86 -19.07 -21.88
CA GLY A 11 7.91 -17.83 -21.12
C GLY A 11 7.63 -18.03 -19.62
N ILE A 12 6.80 -19.01 -19.26
CA ILE A 12 6.43 -19.30 -17.85
C ILE A 12 7.66 -19.71 -17.03
N PRO A 13 8.43 -20.77 -17.39
CA PRO A 13 9.62 -21.13 -16.62
C PRO A 13 10.68 -20.03 -16.63
N VAL A 14 10.81 -19.23 -17.70
CA VAL A 14 11.71 -18.06 -17.74
C VAL A 14 11.31 -17.04 -16.68
N VAL A 15 10.01 -16.72 -16.56
CA VAL A 15 9.50 -15.81 -15.53
C VAL A 15 9.71 -16.38 -14.12
N VAL A 16 9.38 -17.66 -13.92
CA VAL A 16 9.53 -18.32 -12.61
C VAL A 16 10.99 -18.31 -12.15
N ILE A 17 11.93 -18.66 -13.03
CA ILE A 17 13.37 -18.66 -12.71
C ILE A 17 13.86 -17.24 -12.47
N GLY A 18 13.46 -16.28 -13.32
CA GLY A 18 13.87 -14.88 -13.18
C GLY A 18 13.43 -14.25 -11.85
N PHE A 19 12.20 -14.52 -11.42
CA PHE A 19 11.69 -14.05 -10.13
C PHE A 19 12.31 -14.80 -8.95
N ALA A 20 12.54 -16.11 -9.07
CA ALA A 20 13.24 -16.89 -8.04
C ALA A 20 14.67 -16.37 -7.80
N LEU A 21 15.36 -15.94 -8.87
CA LEU A 21 16.68 -15.32 -8.82
C LEU A 21 16.65 -13.82 -8.45
N ARG A 22 15.47 -13.25 -8.21
CA ARG A 22 15.25 -11.83 -7.87
C ARG A 22 15.80 -10.85 -8.91
N PHE A 23 15.80 -11.24 -10.19
CA PHE A 23 16.15 -10.32 -11.28
C PHE A 23 15.08 -9.25 -11.47
N ASN A 24 15.45 -8.15 -12.16
CA ASN A 24 14.54 -7.04 -12.43
C ASN A 24 13.29 -7.55 -13.17
N PRO A 25 12.08 -7.36 -12.62
CA PRO A 25 10.86 -7.92 -13.19
C PRO A 25 10.59 -7.51 -14.63
N LEU A 26 10.91 -6.25 -15.00
CA LEU A 26 10.72 -5.77 -16.37
C LEU A 26 11.62 -6.53 -17.35
N LEU A 27 12.90 -6.74 -17.00
CA LEU A 27 13.82 -7.49 -17.84
C LEU A 27 13.37 -8.95 -17.99
N VAL A 28 12.93 -9.57 -16.90
CA VAL A 28 12.45 -10.96 -16.89
C VAL A 28 11.25 -11.13 -17.83
N VAL A 29 10.27 -10.23 -17.76
CA VAL A 29 9.07 -10.28 -18.61
C VAL A 29 9.41 -10.03 -20.09
N VAL A 30 10.29 -9.07 -20.38
CA VAL A 30 10.73 -8.79 -21.76
C VAL A 30 11.47 -9.99 -22.36
N VAL A 31 12.41 -10.59 -21.62
CA VAL A 31 13.15 -11.78 -22.08
C VAL A 31 12.21 -12.97 -22.28
N ALA A 32 11.23 -13.17 -21.38
CA ALA A 32 10.23 -14.22 -21.52
C ALA A 32 9.36 -14.04 -22.76
N GLY A 33 8.91 -12.80 -23.03
CA GLY A 33 8.14 -12.47 -24.23
C GLY A 33 8.95 -12.67 -25.52
N LEU A 34 10.20 -12.21 -25.56
CA LEU A 34 11.10 -12.41 -26.70
C LEU A 34 11.39 -13.90 -26.94
N ALA A 35 11.71 -14.65 -25.89
CA ALA A 35 11.96 -16.09 -25.99
C ALA A 35 10.73 -16.84 -26.53
N THR A 36 9.54 -16.48 -26.04
CA THR A 36 8.27 -17.09 -26.47
C THR A 36 7.98 -16.78 -27.94
N GLY A 37 8.09 -15.52 -28.35
CA GLY A 37 7.83 -15.12 -29.74
C GLY A 37 8.80 -15.78 -30.73
N LEU A 38 10.10 -15.82 -30.39
CA LEU A 38 11.11 -16.48 -31.24
C LEU A 38 10.86 -17.98 -31.37
N LEU A 39 10.43 -18.65 -30.29
CA LEU A 39 10.17 -20.10 -30.29
C LEU A 39 8.89 -20.48 -31.03
N VAL A 40 7.93 -19.57 -31.16
CA VAL A 40 6.71 -19.77 -31.96
C VAL A 40 6.95 -19.42 -33.45
N GLY A 41 8.17 -19.01 -33.81
CA GLY A 41 8.58 -18.75 -35.18
C GLY A 41 8.28 -17.33 -35.67
N MET A 42 8.02 -16.38 -34.76
CA MET A 42 7.98 -14.95 -35.12
C MET A 42 9.39 -14.50 -35.48
N ASP A 43 9.55 -13.84 -36.62
CA ASP A 43 10.81 -13.17 -36.94
C ASP A 43 11.03 -11.95 -36.04
N PHE A 44 12.27 -11.46 -35.97
CA PHE A 44 12.62 -10.35 -35.09
C PHE A 44 11.89 -9.05 -35.44
N GLY A 45 11.58 -8.82 -36.72
CA GLY A 45 10.83 -7.65 -37.17
C GLY A 45 9.38 -7.70 -36.68
N MET A 46 8.70 -8.83 -36.91
CA MET A 46 7.34 -9.07 -36.42
C MET A 46 7.25 -9.01 -34.89
N LEU A 47 8.25 -9.51 -34.17
CA LEU A 47 8.35 -9.38 -32.72
C LEU A 47 8.39 -7.92 -32.29
N LEU A 48 9.29 -7.12 -32.89
CA LEU A 48 9.43 -5.71 -32.55
C LEU A 48 8.17 -4.92 -32.91
N GLU A 49 7.56 -5.21 -34.05
CA GLU A 49 6.28 -4.63 -34.47
C GLU A 49 5.16 -4.97 -33.49
N THR A 50 5.03 -6.24 -33.08
CA THR A 50 4.02 -6.69 -32.11
C THR A 50 4.21 -5.99 -30.75
N PHE A 51 5.45 -5.90 -30.26
CA PHE A 51 5.74 -5.16 -29.02
C PHE A 51 5.41 -3.68 -29.14
N GLY A 52 5.75 -3.05 -30.27
CA GLY A 52 5.44 -1.66 -30.55
C GLY A 52 3.93 -1.40 -30.62
N GLU A 53 3.20 -2.25 -31.35
CA GLU A 53 1.75 -2.17 -31.46
C GLU A 53 1.07 -2.33 -30.11
N LYS A 54 1.48 -3.33 -29.31
CA LYS A 54 0.98 -3.53 -27.95
C LYS A 54 1.29 -2.33 -27.05
N PHE A 55 2.49 -1.77 -27.13
CA PHE A 55 2.85 -0.58 -26.35
C PHE A 55 2.00 0.64 -26.72
N VAL A 56 1.79 0.90 -28.02
CA VAL A 56 0.97 2.03 -28.50
C VAL A 56 -0.51 1.81 -28.17
N ASN A 57 -1.03 0.59 -28.33
CA ASN A 57 -2.41 0.25 -28.00
C ASN A 57 -2.67 0.35 -26.48
N SER A 58 -1.64 0.12 -25.66
CA SER A 58 -1.66 0.34 -24.22
C SER A 58 -1.31 1.77 -23.79
N ARG A 59 -1.39 2.78 -24.68
CA ARG A 59 -1.14 4.19 -24.32
C ARG A 59 -1.99 4.71 -23.15
N SER A 60 -3.15 4.11 -22.86
CA SER A 60 -3.95 4.43 -21.67
C SER A 60 -3.22 4.13 -20.37
N LEU A 61 -2.26 3.19 -20.39
CA LEU A 61 -1.34 2.98 -19.27
C LEU A 61 -0.49 4.21 -19.00
N ALA A 62 -0.16 5.04 -20.00
CA ALA A 62 0.64 6.25 -19.81
C ALA A 62 -0.16 7.42 -19.21
N THR A 63 -1.48 7.29 -19.04
CA THR A 63 -2.34 8.35 -18.48
C THR A 63 -1.94 8.74 -17.05
N PHE A 64 -1.31 7.85 -16.25
CA PHE A 64 -0.80 8.23 -14.93
C PHE A 64 0.27 9.34 -15.00
N ILE A 65 1.00 9.45 -16.12
CA ILE A 65 2.00 10.50 -16.34
C ILE A 65 1.35 11.88 -16.28
N LEU A 66 0.08 12.02 -16.63
CA LEU A 66 -0.64 13.30 -16.56
C LEU A 66 -1.00 13.69 -15.12
N ILE A 67 -1.09 12.73 -14.20
CA ILE A 67 -1.43 12.98 -12.80
C ILE A 67 -0.16 13.29 -11.99
N LEU A 68 1.00 12.79 -12.42
CA LEU A 68 2.29 12.99 -11.76
C LEU A 68 2.64 14.50 -11.58
N PRO A 69 2.49 15.40 -12.58
CA PRO A 69 2.70 16.83 -12.40
C PRO A 69 1.77 17.46 -11.37
N VAL A 70 0.52 17.00 -11.28
CA VAL A 70 -0.46 17.51 -10.31
C VAL A 70 -0.02 17.15 -8.90
N ILE A 71 0.36 15.88 -8.66
CA ILE A 71 0.91 15.43 -7.39
C ILE A 71 2.21 16.18 -7.07
N GLY A 72 3.12 16.31 -8.04
CA GLY A 72 4.37 17.03 -7.88
C GLY A 72 4.18 18.51 -7.54
N LEU A 73 3.17 19.17 -8.11
CA LEU A 73 2.83 20.55 -7.78
C LEU A 73 2.31 20.67 -6.34
N LEU A 74 1.42 19.76 -5.94
CA LEU A 74 0.89 19.71 -4.57
C LEU A 74 2.01 19.48 -3.55
N GLU A 75 2.94 18.56 -3.83
CA GLU A 75 4.12 18.33 -3.00
C GLU A 75 5.04 19.55 -2.96
N TYR A 76 5.30 20.18 -4.09
CA TYR A 76 6.13 21.39 -4.18
C TYR A 76 5.59 22.55 -3.34
N TYR A 77 4.27 22.71 -3.26
CA TYR A 77 3.62 23.72 -2.40
C TYR A 77 3.52 23.31 -0.92
N GLY A 78 4.17 22.22 -0.54
CA GLY A 78 4.33 21.78 0.84
C GLY A 78 3.09 21.09 1.42
N LEU A 79 2.32 20.38 0.58
CA LEU A 79 1.14 19.64 1.04
C LEU A 79 1.51 18.63 2.14
N LYS A 80 2.68 18.01 2.02
CA LYS A 80 3.21 17.04 2.99
C LYS A 80 3.45 17.68 4.36
N GLU A 81 4.17 18.79 4.40
CA GLU A 81 4.51 19.52 5.61
C GLU A 81 3.23 20.04 6.30
N ARG A 82 2.27 20.52 5.52
CA ARG A 82 0.96 20.97 6.03
C ARG A 82 0.15 19.81 6.61
N ALA A 83 0.13 18.66 5.94
CA ALA A 83 -0.56 17.46 6.43
C ALA A 83 0.08 16.97 7.75
N GLN A 84 1.41 16.94 7.82
CA GLN A 84 2.14 16.56 9.04
C GLN A 84 1.88 17.53 10.20
N ALA A 85 1.94 18.84 9.94
CA ALA A 85 1.62 19.85 10.94
C ALA A 85 0.16 19.79 11.41
N TRP A 86 -0.77 19.43 10.53
CA TRP A 86 -2.17 19.20 10.89
C TRP A 86 -2.30 17.99 11.81
N VAL A 87 -1.70 16.85 11.46
CA VAL A 87 -1.69 15.64 12.31
C VAL A 87 -1.10 15.95 13.70
N ALA A 88 0.00 16.71 13.76
CA ALA A 88 0.65 17.09 15.01
C ALA A 88 -0.26 17.89 15.97
N LYS A 89 -1.26 18.62 15.47
CA LYS A 89 -2.19 19.40 16.29
C LYS A 89 -3.22 18.54 17.05
N ILE A 90 -3.32 17.25 16.75
CA ILE A 90 -4.26 16.32 17.42
C ILE A 90 -3.71 15.76 18.76
N ALA A 91 -2.66 16.38 19.32
CA ALA A 91 -1.92 15.91 20.49
C ALA A 91 -2.72 15.68 21.80
N SER A 92 -4.00 16.08 21.89
CA SER A 92 -4.85 15.85 23.08
C SER A 92 -5.68 14.56 23.04
N ALA A 93 -5.46 13.69 22.06
CA ALA A 93 -6.20 12.45 21.88
C ALA A 93 -5.47 11.21 22.44
N THR A 94 -6.21 10.16 22.81
CA THR A 94 -5.62 8.86 23.21
C THR A 94 -4.84 8.24 22.05
N SER A 95 -3.92 7.32 22.34
CA SER A 95 -3.10 6.65 21.32
C SER A 95 -3.94 6.06 20.18
N ALA A 96 -5.03 5.36 20.54
CA ALA A 96 -5.93 4.78 19.54
C ALA A 96 -6.62 5.84 18.68
N ARG A 97 -7.02 6.97 19.25
CA ARG A 97 -7.69 8.07 18.51
C ARG A 97 -6.75 8.76 17.53
N ILE A 98 -5.49 8.97 17.91
CA ILE A 98 -4.45 9.49 17.00
C ILE A 98 -4.31 8.54 15.79
N LEU A 99 -4.21 7.24 16.05
CA LEU A 99 -4.09 6.22 15.01
C LEU A 99 -5.34 6.15 14.12
N MET A 100 -6.54 6.26 14.69
CA MET A 100 -7.79 6.26 13.93
C MET A 100 -7.88 7.45 12.98
N LEU A 101 -7.58 8.65 13.48
CA LEU A 101 -7.64 9.84 12.64
C LEU A 101 -6.58 9.81 11.54
N TYR A 102 -5.37 9.36 11.88
CA TYR A 102 -4.32 9.15 10.90
C TYR A 102 -4.76 8.15 9.82
N PHE A 103 -5.36 7.02 10.20
CA PHE A 103 -5.83 6.01 9.26
C PHE A 103 -6.82 6.59 8.25
N VAL A 104 -7.86 7.30 8.72
CA VAL A 104 -8.87 7.94 7.85
C VAL A 104 -8.21 8.93 6.88
N ALA A 105 -7.35 9.80 7.40
CA ALA A 105 -6.64 10.77 6.58
C ALA A 105 -5.72 10.07 5.56
N ARG A 106 -5.07 8.98 5.97
CA ARG A 106 -4.11 8.25 5.14
C ARG A 106 -4.81 7.49 4.01
N GLU A 107 -5.90 6.80 4.32
CA GLU A 107 -6.69 6.05 3.33
C GLU A 107 -7.33 7.01 2.32
N GLY A 108 -7.91 8.12 2.81
CA GLY A 108 -8.49 9.14 1.93
C GLY A 108 -7.45 9.81 1.03
N THR A 109 -6.26 10.13 1.54
CA THR A 109 -5.19 10.69 0.71
C THR A 109 -4.62 9.68 -0.28
N ALA A 110 -4.51 8.40 0.10
CA ALA A 110 -4.10 7.31 -0.81
C ALA A 110 -5.13 7.10 -1.93
N ALA A 111 -6.44 7.18 -1.63
CA ALA A 111 -7.51 7.12 -2.63
C ALA A 111 -7.44 8.25 -3.68
N LEU A 112 -6.87 9.40 -3.30
CA LEU A 112 -6.61 10.53 -4.20
C LEU A 112 -5.25 10.43 -4.91
N GLY A 113 -4.49 9.35 -4.72
CA GLY A 113 -3.17 9.13 -5.31
C GLY A 113 -2.01 9.82 -4.57
N LEU A 114 -2.25 10.40 -3.39
CA LEU A 114 -1.25 11.15 -2.63
C LEU A 114 -0.41 10.22 -1.73
N MET A 115 0.25 9.28 -2.38
CA MET A 115 1.01 8.20 -1.74
C MET A 115 2.25 8.70 -0.99
N SER A 116 2.75 9.89 -1.32
CA SER A 116 3.92 10.53 -0.68
C SER A 116 3.64 11.21 0.66
N LEU A 117 2.37 11.45 1.03
CA LEU A 117 2.02 12.19 2.26
C LEU A 117 2.24 11.38 3.55
N GLY A 118 2.10 10.05 3.50
CA GLY A 118 2.31 9.14 4.62
C GLY A 118 3.56 8.29 4.42
N GLY A 119 3.62 7.07 4.95
CA GLY A 119 4.79 6.22 4.77
C GLY A 119 5.68 6.10 6.00
N HIS A 120 6.34 4.96 6.09
CA HIS A 120 7.12 4.56 7.26
C HIS A 120 8.24 5.54 7.64
N ALA A 121 9.07 5.90 6.68
CA ALA A 121 10.25 6.73 6.92
C ALA A 121 9.89 8.19 7.21
N GLN A 122 8.85 8.70 6.54
CA GLN A 122 8.56 10.14 6.54
C GLN A 122 7.48 10.56 7.53
N THR A 123 6.57 9.66 7.91
CA THR A 123 5.45 10.00 8.81
C THR A 123 5.33 9.03 9.99
N VAL A 124 5.41 7.71 9.77
CA VAL A 124 5.19 6.76 10.88
C VAL A 124 6.27 6.87 11.95
N ARG A 125 7.55 6.71 11.57
CA ARG A 125 8.68 6.68 12.50
C ARG A 125 8.95 8.02 13.19
N PRO A 126 9.04 9.17 12.50
CA PRO A 126 9.40 10.43 13.14
C PRO A 126 8.22 11.12 13.85
N LEU A 127 6.97 10.80 13.50
CA LEU A 127 5.80 11.55 13.97
C LEU A 127 4.74 10.64 14.61
N LEU A 128 4.12 9.75 13.85
CA LEU A 128 2.93 9.00 14.30
C LEU A 128 3.23 8.09 15.50
N ALA A 129 4.31 7.32 15.44
CA ALA A 129 4.68 6.37 16.48
C ALA A 129 5.08 7.09 17.78
N PRO A 130 5.99 8.10 17.76
CA PRO A 130 6.27 8.92 18.94
C PRO A 130 5.04 9.62 19.52
N MET A 131 4.12 10.12 18.67
CA MET A 131 2.88 10.76 19.14
C MET A 131 1.95 9.76 19.84
N ALA A 132 1.71 8.60 19.24
CA ALA A 132 0.85 7.57 19.82
C ALA A 132 1.45 7.01 21.12
N GLU A 133 2.77 6.84 21.18
CA GLU A 133 3.49 6.46 22.41
C GLU A 133 3.39 7.56 23.47
N GLY A 134 3.63 8.82 23.11
CA GLY A 134 3.54 9.97 24.00
C GLY A 134 2.14 10.15 24.60
N ALA A 135 1.08 9.91 23.81
CA ALA A 135 -0.29 9.92 24.31
C ALA A 135 -0.52 8.85 25.39
N ALA A 136 0.02 7.63 25.21
CA ALA A 136 -0.07 6.58 26.21
C ALA A 136 0.74 6.91 27.46
N LEU A 137 1.94 7.49 27.30
CA LEU A 137 2.77 7.93 28.42
C LEU A 137 2.08 9.04 29.23
N ASN A 138 1.40 9.97 28.56
CA ASN A 138 0.65 11.03 29.24
C ASN A 138 -0.56 10.50 30.03
N GLU A 139 -1.23 9.46 29.51
CA GLU A 139 -2.41 8.87 30.16
C GLU A 139 -2.03 7.89 31.29
N TYR A 140 -0.98 7.08 31.10
CA TYR A 140 -0.63 5.96 31.98
C TYR A 140 0.71 6.15 32.71
N GLY A 141 1.45 7.23 32.49
CA GLY A 141 2.79 7.42 33.06
C GLY A 141 3.81 6.48 32.41
N GLU A 142 4.74 5.94 33.21
CA GLU A 142 5.73 5.01 32.67
C GLU A 142 5.10 3.71 32.14
N LEU A 143 5.58 3.29 30.97
CA LEU A 143 5.12 2.10 30.27
C LEU A 143 6.28 1.12 30.04
N PRO A 144 6.06 -0.19 30.21
CA PRO A 144 7.06 -1.20 29.86
C PRO A 144 7.24 -1.31 28.34
N GLN A 145 8.41 -1.80 27.92
CA GLN A 145 8.81 -1.83 26.50
C GLN A 145 7.82 -2.57 25.60
N HIS A 146 7.27 -3.70 26.04
CA HIS A 146 6.35 -4.50 25.23
C HIS A 146 5.06 -3.74 24.87
N ILE A 147 4.57 -2.82 25.72
CA ILE A 147 3.39 -1.98 25.42
C ILE A 147 3.77 -0.89 24.43
N ARG A 148 4.95 -0.27 24.59
CA ARG A 148 5.49 0.72 23.64
C ARG A 148 5.65 0.12 22.25
N ASP A 149 6.24 -1.07 22.16
CA ASP A 149 6.45 -1.77 20.88
C ASP A 149 5.13 -2.16 20.23
N LYS A 150 4.13 -2.56 21.02
CA LYS A 150 2.76 -2.81 20.53
C LYS A 150 2.15 -1.55 19.90
N ILE A 151 2.26 -0.40 20.56
CA ILE A 151 1.77 0.89 20.01
C ILE A 151 2.48 1.22 18.69
N LYS A 152 3.82 1.07 18.63
CA LYS A 152 4.61 1.30 17.41
C LYS A 152 4.23 0.35 16.27
N ALA A 153 4.00 -0.92 16.59
CA ALA A 153 3.55 -1.91 15.61
C ALA A 153 2.17 -1.55 15.04
N HIS A 154 1.25 -1.07 15.88
CA HIS A 154 -0.05 -0.60 15.42
C HIS A 154 0.05 0.69 14.59
N ALA A 155 0.98 1.60 14.91
CA ALA A 155 1.24 2.78 14.08
C ALA A 155 1.72 2.40 12.67
N ALA A 156 2.65 1.44 12.57
CA ALA A 156 3.10 0.88 11.29
C ALA A 156 1.98 0.16 10.53
N ALA A 157 1.13 -0.59 11.25
CA ALA A 157 -0.01 -1.28 10.65
C ALA A 157 -1.05 -0.31 10.08
N CYS A 158 -1.30 0.83 10.74
CA CYS A 158 -2.24 1.85 10.25
C CYS A 158 -1.84 2.36 8.87
N ASP A 159 -0.58 2.74 8.68
CA ASP A 159 -0.09 3.24 7.39
C ASP A 159 -0.17 2.16 6.31
N ASN A 160 0.29 0.94 6.59
CA ASN A 160 0.24 -0.16 5.62
C ASN A 160 -1.18 -0.46 5.14
N ILE A 161 -2.13 -0.61 6.08
CA ILE A 161 -3.49 -1.00 5.74
C ILE A 161 -4.21 0.14 5.03
N ALA A 162 -4.08 1.38 5.53
CA ALA A 162 -4.71 2.55 4.92
C ALA A 162 -4.21 2.77 3.48
N VAL A 163 -2.91 2.62 3.26
CA VAL A 163 -2.31 2.76 1.93
C VAL A 163 -2.76 1.65 0.99
N PHE A 164 -2.68 0.39 1.44
CA PHE A 164 -3.01 -0.76 0.62
C PHE A 164 -4.42 -0.68 0.05
N PHE A 165 -5.42 -0.42 0.91
CA PHE A 165 -6.82 -0.35 0.47
C PHE A 165 -7.20 1.00 -0.14
N GLY A 166 -6.52 2.09 0.23
CA GLY A 166 -6.76 3.40 -0.36
C GLY A 166 -6.24 3.50 -1.79
N GLU A 167 -5.03 3.01 -2.07
CA GLU A 167 -4.40 3.06 -3.39
C GLU A 167 -5.23 2.33 -4.47
N ASP A 168 -5.96 1.28 -4.11
CA ASP A 168 -6.81 0.52 -5.03
C ASP A 168 -7.97 1.35 -5.63
N ILE A 169 -8.38 2.44 -4.97
CA ILE A 169 -9.40 3.38 -5.49
C ILE A 169 -8.79 4.31 -6.56
N PHE A 170 -7.49 4.55 -6.50
CA PHE A 170 -6.81 5.51 -7.35
C PHE A 170 -6.69 4.99 -8.80
N ILE A 171 -7.25 5.73 -9.74
CA ILE A 171 -7.35 5.34 -11.16
C ILE A 171 -6.02 5.11 -11.87
N ALA A 172 -4.94 5.71 -11.37
CA ALA A 172 -3.61 5.64 -11.94
C ALA A 172 -2.70 4.64 -11.21
N PHE A 173 -3.28 3.78 -10.37
CA PHE A 173 -2.57 2.65 -9.81
C PHE A 173 -2.27 1.60 -10.88
N GLY A 174 -1.04 1.08 -10.87
CA GLY A 174 -0.54 0.19 -11.93
C GLY A 174 -1.40 -1.07 -12.12
N ALA A 175 -1.95 -1.64 -11.05
CA ALA A 175 -2.82 -2.81 -11.15
C ALA A 175 -4.15 -2.51 -11.85
N VAL A 176 -4.76 -1.35 -11.59
CA VAL A 176 -6.00 -0.91 -12.25
C VAL A 176 -5.79 -0.76 -13.75
N LEU A 177 -4.68 -0.13 -14.14
CA LEU A 177 -4.31 0.06 -15.54
C LEU A 177 -4.01 -1.28 -16.24
N LEU A 178 -3.38 -2.22 -15.54
CA LEU A 178 -3.15 -3.58 -16.05
C LEU A 178 -4.47 -4.33 -16.28
N ILE A 179 -5.42 -4.24 -15.35
CA ILE A 179 -6.75 -4.86 -15.49
C ILE A 179 -7.48 -4.25 -16.70
N ASP A 180 -7.48 -2.92 -16.84
CA ASP A 180 -8.07 -2.23 -18.01
C ASP A 180 -7.46 -2.73 -19.33
N ALA A 181 -6.13 -2.79 -19.42
CA ALA A 181 -5.44 -3.27 -20.62
C ALA A 181 -5.80 -4.74 -20.94
N PHE A 182 -5.81 -5.60 -19.93
CA PHE A 182 -6.17 -7.01 -20.07
C PHE A 182 -7.61 -7.19 -20.58
N LEU A 183 -8.57 -6.45 -20.00
CA LEU A 183 -9.98 -6.53 -20.41
C LEU A 183 -10.17 -6.09 -21.87
N LYS A 184 -9.52 -4.99 -22.27
CA LYS A 184 -9.54 -4.50 -23.67
C LYS A 184 -8.96 -5.51 -24.65
N GLU A 185 -7.83 -6.14 -24.30
CA GLU A 185 -7.19 -7.16 -25.14
C GLU A 185 -8.10 -8.38 -25.36
N ASN A 186 -8.98 -8.69 -24.41
CA ASN A 186 -9.93 -9.80 -24.50
C ASN A 186 -11.30 -9.39 -25.08
N GLY A 187 -11.39 -8.23 -25.75
CA GLY A 187 -12.61 -7.75 -26.39
C GLY A 187 -13.67 -7.19 -25.43
N ILE A 188 -13.34 -7.00 -24.15
CA ILE A 188 -14.20 -6.36 -23.16
C ILE A 188 -13.90 -4.86 -23.18
N SER A 189 -14.43 -4.20 -24.21
CA SER A 189 -14.36 -2.73 -24.35
C SER A 189 -15.56 -2.07 -23.68
N GLY A 190 -15.33 -1.09 -22.80
CA GLY A 190 -16.39 -0.31 -22.14
C GLY A 190 -16.23 -0.14 -20.63
N ILE A 191 -15.26 -0.83 -20.02
CA ILE A 191 -14.89 -0.63 -18.62
C ILE A 191 -13.74 0.37 -18.57
N GLU A 192 -13.99 1.56 -18.06
CA GLU A 192 -12.93 2.56 -17.86
C GLU A 192 -12.19 2.29 -16.53
N PRO A 193 -10.89 2.67 -16.41
CA PRO A 193 -10.13 2.57 -15.15
C PRO A 193 -10.85 3.15 -13.93
N LEU A 194 -11.62 4.23 -14.14
CA LEU A 194 -12.44 4.84 -13.09
C LEU A 194 -13.45 3.86 -12.49
N HIS A 195 -14.12 3.06 -13.33
CA HIS A 195 -15.10 2.09 -12.84
C HIS A 195 -14.43 1.02 -11.98
N ILE A 196 -13.25 0.54 -12.40
CA ILE A 196 -12.47 -0.45 -11.66
C ILE A 196 -12.09 0.11 -10.26
N GLY A 197 -11.58 1.34 -10.20
CA GLY A 197 -11.22 1.99 -8.94
C GLY A 197 -12.44 2.28 -8.04
N LEU A 198 -13.57 2.71 -8.61
CA LEU A 198 -14.80 2.93 -7.84
C LEU A 198 -15.31 1.64 -7.17
N TRP A 199 -15.13 0.49 -7.82
CA TRP A 199 -15.48 -0.81 -7.24
C TRP A 199 -14.56 -1.26 -6.11
N ALA A 200 -13.42 -0.59 -5.88
CA ALA A 200 -12.59 -0.81 -4.69
C ALA A 200 -13.15 -0.12 -3.43
N ILE A 201 -14.04 0.87 -3.58
CA ILE A 201 -14.61 1.64 -2.46
C ILE A 201 -15.28 0.76 -1.39
N PRO A 202 -16.14 -0.23 -1.73
CA PRO A 202 -16.74 -1.10 -0.72
C PRO A 202 -15.70 -1.88 0.10
N THR A 203 -14.60 -2.30 -0.53
CA THR A 203 -13.50 -3.00 0.13
C THR A 203 -12.73 -2.07 1.06
N ALA A 204 -12.43 -0.85 0.62
CA ALA A 204 -11.80 0.18 1.45
C ALA A 204 -12.66 0.54 2.67
N ILE A 205 -13.97 0.78 2.47
CA ILE A 205 -14.91 1.03 3.58
C ILE A 205 -14.93 -0.16 4.57
N SER A 206 -14.89 -1.39 4.07
CA SER A 206 -14.82 -2.57 4.93
C SER A 206 -13.52 -2.63 5.71
N ALA A 207 -12.39 -2.34 5.07
CA ALA A 207 -11.08 -2.28 5.71
C ALA A 207 -11.04 -1.18 6.79
N LEU A 208 -11.58 0.00 6.47
CA LEU A 208 -11.76 1.11 7.41
C LEU A 208 -12.53 0.68 8.64
N ILE A 209 -13.73 0.12 8.48
CA ILE A 209 -14.58 -0.31 9.61
C ILE A 209 -13.85 -1.36 10.46
N ILE A 210 -13.26 -2.38 9.83
CA ILE A 210 -12.54 -3.45 10.54
C ILE A 210 -11.35 -2.86 11.30
N HIS A 211 -10.61 -1.94 10.68
CA HIS A 211 -9.43 -1.34 11.31
C HIS A 211 -9.81 -0.39 12.45
N MET A 212 -10.88 0.39 12.32
CA MET A 212 -11.44 1.21 13.40
C MET A 212 -11.80 0.34 14.61
N ILE A 213 -12.47 -0.80 14.40
CA ILE A 213 -12.79 -1.74 15.49
C ILE A 213 -11.51 -2.29 16.13
N ARG A 214 -10.48 -2.62 15.34
CA ARG A 214 -9.18 -3.08 15.87
C ARG A 214 -8.49 -2.01 16.72
N LEU A 215 -8.55 -0.74 16.33
CA LEU A 215 -7.98 0.38 17.08
C LEU A 215 -8.77 0.70 18.35
N LEU A 216 -10.11 0.60 18.33
CA LEU A 216 -10.91 0.69 19.55
C LEU A 216 -10.57 -0.43 20.55
N ARG A 217 -10.35 -1.65 20.05
CA ARG A 217 -9.89 -2.77 20.87
C ARG A 217 -8.45 -2.59 21.39
N LEU A 218 -7.60 -1.89 20.64
CA LEU A 218 -6.25 -1.56 21.06
C LEU A 218 -6.25 -0.70 22.32
N ASP A 219 -7.09 0.33 22.37
CA ASP A 219 -7.25 1.22 23.54
C ASP A 219 -7.56 0.41 24.82
N ALA A 220 -8.59 -0.45 24.73
CA ALA A 220 -8.95 -1.36 25.81
C ALA A 220 -7.85 -2.39 26.13
N SER A 221 -7.08 -2.82 25.14
CA SER A 221 -5.97 -3.74 25.36
C SER A 221 -4.80 -3.06 26.07
N ILE A 222 -4.42 -1.84 25.69
CA ILE A 222 -3.34 -1.08 26.33
C ILE A 222 -3.69 -0.89 27.81
N ARG A 223 -4.92 -0.44 28.10
CA ARG A 223 -5.39 -0.27 29.48
C ARG A 223 -5.26 -1.56 30.30
N ARG A 224 -5.67 -2.72 29.74
CA ARG A 224 -5.55 -4.02 30.43
C ARG A 224 -4.09 -4.41 30.67
N ASP A 225 -3.24 -4.27 29.65
CA ASP A 225 -1.82 -4.63 29.72
C ASP A 225 -1.09 -3.77 30.76
N VAL A 226 -1.40 -2.46 30.81
CA VAL A 226 -0.86 -1.53 31.83
C VAL A 226 -1.29 -1.92 33.24
N MET A 227 -2.57 -2.22 33.45
CA MET A 227 -3.09 -2.60 34.77
C MET A 227 -2.47 -3.92 35.26
N ALA A 228 -2.34 -4.91 34.36
CA ALA A 228 -1.69 -6.18 34.68
C ALA A 228 -0.21 -5.99 35.06
N TRP A 229 0.51 -5.14 34.33
CA TRP A 229 1.90 -4.80 34.64
C TRP A 229 2.06 -4.08 35.98
N ARG A 230 1.19 -3.11 36.28
CA ARG A 230 1.18 -2.40 37.58
C ARG A 230 0.93 -3.35 38.74
N ASN A 231 -0.03 -4.27 38.59
CA ASN A 231 -0.32 -5.27 39.62
C ASN A 231 0.89 -6.19 39.86
N ALA A 232 1.55 -6.66 38.79
CA ALA A 232 2.74 -7.49 38.91
C ALA A 232 3.92 -6.78 39.60
N GLN A 233 4.05 -5.46 39.43
CA GLN A 233 5.03 -4.67 40.17
C GLN A 233 4.64 -4.47 41.65
N GLY A 234 3.36 -4.22 41.92
CA GLY A 234 2.84 -4.12 43.29
C GLY A 234 3.04 -5.40 44.09
N THR A 235 2.87 -6.58 43.46
CA THR A 235 3.13 -7.88 44.12
C THR A 235 4.61 -8.11 44.44
N LYS A 236 5.53 -7.64 43.57
CA LYS A 236 6.99 -7.75 43.79
C LYS A 236 7.50 -6.82 44.91
N ALA A 237 6.82 -5.71 45.19
CA ALA A 237 7.19 -4.80 46.28
C ALA A 237 6.76 -5.28 47.67
N VAL A 238 5.85 -6.26 47.74
CA VAL A 238 5.22 -6.76 48.99
C VAL A 238 5.79 -8.11 49.43
N THR A 239 6.63 -8.75 48.62
CA THR A 239 7.31 -10.01 48.96
C THR A 239 8.76 -9.71 49.41
N PRO A 240 9.10 -9.88 50.71
CA PRO A 240 10.46 -9.69 51.23
C PRO A 240 11.44 -10.77 50.76
#